data_AF-A0A7H4MYZ7-F1
#
_entry.id   AF-A0A7H4MYZ7-F1
#
_cell.length_a   1.000
_cell.length_b   1.000
_cell.length_c   1.000
_cell.angle_alpha   90.00
_cell.angle_beta   90.00
_cell.angle_gamma   90.00
#
_symmetry.space_group_name_H-M   'P 1'
#
loop_
_entity.id
_entity.type
_entity.pdbx_description
1 polymer ?
#
loop_
_entity_poly.entity_id
_entity_poly.type
_entity_poly.pdbx_seq_one_letter_code
_entity_poly.pdbx_strand_id
1 'polypeptide(L)' 'MEGDLIAALQDGKIHGRRLDTFDDEPLPDDSAFYSLNNVTITPHIAGSTIDAFSNSPKIFSEILLKQLG' A
#
# COMPACT_ATOMS: atom_id res chain seq x y z
N MET A 1 -13.29 -0.72 6.05
CA MET A 1 -12.88 0.68 5.77
C MET A 1 -12.80 0.96 4.27
N GLU A 2 -12.39 -0.02 3.46
CA GLU A 2 -12.35 0.13 2.00
C GLU A 2 -13.72 0.40 1.35
N GLY A 3 -14.80 -0.20 1.86
CA GLY A 3 -16.16 0.02 1.35
C GLY A 3 -16.60 1.48 1.34
N ASP A 4 -16.30 2.24 2.41
CA ASP A 4 -16.63 3.67 2.49
C ASP A 4 -15.80 4.49 1.50
N LEU A 5 -14.53 4.12 1.30
CA LEU A 5 -13.65 4.75 0.32
C LEU A 5 -14.15 4.51 -1.11
N ILE A 6 -14.53 3.28 -1.43
CA ILE A 6 -15.11 2.90 -2.73
C ILE A 6 -16.38 3.72 -2.98
N ALA A 7 -17.29 3.78 -2.01
CA ALA A 7 -18.52 4.56 -2.13
C ALA A 7 -18.25 6.05 -2.35
N ALA A 8 -17.29 6.64 -1.63
CA ALA A 8 -16.92 8.04 -1.80
C ALA A 8 -16.30 8.35 -3.17
N LEU A 9 -15.55 7.41 -3.75
CA LEU A 9 -14.96 7.53 -5.09
C LEU A 9 -16.01 7.34 -6.19
N GLN A 10 -16.96 6.41 -6.00
CA GLN A 10 -18.07 6.17 -6.91
C GLN A 10 -19.05 7.36 -6.94
N ASP A 11 -19.40 7.90 -5.77
CA ASP A 11 -20.28 9.08 -5.64
C ASP A 11 -19.61 10.38 -6.09
N GLY A 12 -18.32 10.36 -6.43
CA GLY A 12 -17.55 11.54 -6.79
C GLY A 12 -17.31 12.53 -5.64
N LYS A 13 -17.56 12.13 -4.38
CA LYS A 13 -17.23 12.92 -3.18
C LYS A 13 -15.72 13.13 -3.05
N ILE A 14 -14.95 12.16 -3.54
CA ILE A 14 -13.51 12.25 -3.72
C ILE A 14 -13.21 12.16 -5.21
N HIS A 15 -12.46 13.13 -5.73
CA HIS A 15 -12.15 13.17 -7.17
C HIS A 15 -11.36 11.94 -7.63
N GLY A 16 -10.39 11.47 -6.84
CA GLY A 16 -9.62 10.27 -7.13
C GLY A 16 -8.62 9.93 -6.03
N ARG A 17 -7.95 8.78 -6.16
CA ARG A 17 -6.98 8.30 -5.16
C ARG A 17 -5.86 7.45 -5.79
N ARG A 18 -4.67 7.54 -5.21
CA ARG A 18 -3.57 6.57 -5.42
C ARG A 18 -3.46 5.67 -4.20
N LEU A 19 -3.47 4.36 -4.42
CA LEU A 19 -3.45 3.32 -3.40
C LEU A 19 -2.27 2.39 -3.64
N ASP A 20 -1.49 2.13 -2.58
CA ASP A 20 -0.36 1.19 -2.61
C ASP A 20 -0.60 -0.02 -1.69
N THR A 21 -1.47 0.11 -0.69
CA THR A 21 -1.73 -0.92 0.33
C THR A 21 -3.22 -1.19 0.42
N PHE A 22 -3.59 -2.41 0.82
CA PHE A 22 -4.95 -2.89 0.93
C PHE A 22 -5.15 -3.71 2.20
N ASP A 23 -6.40 -3.91 2.63
CA ASP A 23 -6.71 -4.74 3.80
C ASP A 23 -6.30 -6.21 3.53
N ASP A 24 -6.61 -6.71 2.34
CA ASP A 24 -6.16 -8.02 1.84
C ASP A 24 -5.10 -7.85 0.74
N GLU A 25 -3.97 -8.53 0.89
CA GLU A 25 -2.85 -8.45 -0.05
C GLU A 25 -2.36 -9.84 -0.50
N PRO A 26 -2.19 -10.08 -1.82
CA PRO A 26 -2.44 -9.15 -2.93
C PRO A 26 -3.91 -8.75 -3.06
N LEU A 27 -4.17 -7.59 -3.67
CA LEU A 27 -5.55 -7.11 -3.87
C LEU A 27 -6.36 -8.19 -4.61
N PRO A 28 -7.52 -8.63 -4.09
CA PRO A 28 -8.34 -9.65 -4.74
C PRO A 28 -8.73 -9.27 -6.16
N ASP A 29 -8.71 -10.24 -7.08
CA ASP A 29 -9.02 -10.03 -8.52
C ASP A 29 -10.42 -9.46 -8.77
N ASP A 30 -11.36 -9.68 -7.86
CA ASP A 30 -12.73 -9.18 -7.89
C ASP A 30 -12.92 -7.82 -7.16
N SER A 31 -11.83 -7.19 -6.74
CA SER A 31 -11.87 -5.90 -6.06
C SER A 31 -12.53 -4.80 -6.91
N ALA A 32 -13.46 -4.07 -6.29
CA ALA A 32 -14.15 -2.96 -6.93
C ALA A 32 -13.19 -1.82 -7.33
N PHE A 33 -12.02 -1.70 -6.69
CA PHE A 33 -11.02 -0.67 -7.04
C PHE A 33 -10.55 -0.80 -8.50
N TYR A 34 -10.49 -2.00 -9.06
CA TYR A 34 -10.09 -2.21 -10.47
C TYR A 34 -11.07 -1.59 -11.48
N SER A 35 -12.32 -1.38 -11.07
CA SER A 35 -13.36 -0.81 -11.95
C SER A 35 -13.44 0.72 -11.87
N LEU A 36 -12.69 1.37 -10.96
CA LEU A 36 -12.77 2.82 -10.74
C LEU A 36 -11.74 3.57 -11.60
N ASN A 37 -12.23 4.35 -12.56
CA ASN A 37 -11.38 5.14 -13.48
C ASN A 37 -10.59 6.27 -12.79
N ASN A 38 -10.98 6.64 -11.57
CA ASN A 38 -10.34 7.68 -10.76
C ASN A 38 -9.42 7.11 -9.68
N VAL A 39 -9.05 5.83 -9.79
CA VAL A 39 -8.10 5.17 -8.89
C VAL A 39 -6.87 4.73 -9.67
N THR A 40 -5.70 4.94 -9.08
CA THR A 40 -4.44 4.35 -9.57
C THR A 40 -3.89 3.45 -8.47
N ILE A 41 -3.57 2.21 -8.83
CA ILE A 41 -3.10 1.18 -7.91
C ILE A 41 -1.61 0.93 -8.16
N THR A 42 -0.84 0.78 -7.08
CA THR A 42 0.51 0.24 -7.10
C THR A 42 0.59 -0.98 -6.18
N PRO A 43 1.39 -2.02 -6.51
CA PRO A 43 1.34 -3.31 -5.83
C PRO A 43 2.21 -3.35 -4.56
N HIS A 44 1.93 -2.51 -3.57
CA HIS A 44 2.70 -2.40 -2.31
C HIS A 44 4.20 -2.21 -2.52
N ILE A 45 4.57 -1.23 -3.36
CA ILE A 45 5.95 -0.94 -3.73
C ILE A 45 6.40 0.48 -3.35
N ALA A 46 5.59 1.28 -2.66
CA ALA A 46 6.00 2.63 -2.26
C ALA A 46 7.26 2.62 -1.38
N GLY A 47 7.45 1.56 -0.58
CA GLY A 47 8.66 1.36 0.23
C GLY A 47 9.88 0.80 -0.53
N SER A 48 9.73 0.38 -1.78
CA SER A 48 10.78 -0.30 -2.56
C SER A 48 11.72 0.68 -3.26
N THR A 49 12.17 1.72 -2.57
CA THR A 49 13.19 2.64 -3.08
C THR A 49 14.59 2.02 -2.95
N ILE A 50 15.54 2.47 -3.77
CA ILE A 50 16.94 1.98 -3.74
C ILE A 50 17.53 2.10 -2.32
N ASP A 51 17.29 3.24 -1.67
CA ASP A 51 17.81 3.52 -0.34
C ASP A 51 17.11 2.68 0.72
N ALA A 52 15.78 2.59 0.70
CA ALA A 52 15.02 1.81 1.68
C ALA A 52 15.34 0.31 1.59
N PHE A 53 15.49 -0.21 0.37
CA PHE A 53 15.87 -1.60 0.15
C PHE A 53 17.24 -1.92 0.75
N SER A 54 18.20 -1.00 0.63
CA SER A 54 19.56 -1.17 1.15
C SER A 54 19.68 -0.90 2.66
N ASN A 55 18.90 0.04 3.19
CA ASN A 55 19.05 0.52 4.58
C ASN A 55 18.18 -0.26 5.57
N SER A 56 16.99 -0.72 5.18
CA SER A 56 16.10 -1.47 6.08
C SER A 56 16.76 -2.74 6.67
N PRO A 57 17.46 -3.59 5.89
CA PRO A 57 18.16 -4.75 6.44
C PRO A 57 19.31 -4.38 7.39
N LYS A 58 20.00 -3.24 7.13
CA LYS A 58 21.07 -2.74 8.01
C LYS A 58 20.51 -2.35 9.37
N ILE A 59 19.46 -1.52 9.38
CA ILE A 59 18.79 -1.09 10.61
C ILE A 59 18.25 -2.29 11.38
N PHE A 60 17.60 -3.24 10.69
CA PHE A 60 17.12 -4.47 11.31
C PHE A 60 18.25 -5.27 11.97
N SER A 61 19.38 -5.46 11.27
CA SER A 61 20.55 -6.15 11.81
C SER A 61 21.11 -5.47 13.06
N GLU A 62 21.24 -4.15 13.05
CA GLU A 62 21.69 -3.38 14.22
C GLU A 62 20.76 -3.55 15.43
N ILE A 63 19.44 -3.55 15.22
CA ILE A 63 18.45 -3.76 16.28
C ILE A 63 18.53 -5.19 16.80
N LEU A 64 18.59 -6.18 15.91
CA LEU A 64 18.67 -7.59 16.28
C LEU A 64 19.92 -7.89 17.11
N LEU A 65 21.09 -7.41 16.69
CA LEU A 65 22.34 -7.59 17.43
C LEU A 65 22.28 -6.98 18.84
N LYS A 66 21.64 -5.82 19.00
CA LYS A 66 21.42 -5.20 20.31
C LYS A 66 20.50 -5.99 21.23
N GLN A 67 19.58 -6.80 20.68
CA GLN A 67 18.67 -7.64 21.46
C GLN A 67 19.28 -9.01 21.81
N LEU A 68 20.27 -9.45 21.06
CA LEU A 68 20.96 -10.73 21.26
C LEU A 68 22.19 -10.63 22.18
N GLY A 69 22.67 -9.40 22.47
CA GLY A 69 23.71 -9.12 23.47
C GLY A 69 23.13 -8.66 24.80
#